data_AF-A0AAE0DW24-F1
#
_entry.id   AF-A0AAE0DW24-F1
#
_cell.length_a   1.000
_cell.length_b   1.000
_cell.length_c   1.000
_cell.angle_alpha   90.00
_cell.angle_beta   90.00
_cell.angle_gamma   90.00
#
_symmetry.space_group_name_H-M   'P 1'
#
loop_
_entity.id
_entity.type
_entity.pdbx_description
1 polymer ?
#
loop_
_entity_poly.entity_id
_entity_poly.type
_entity_poly.pdbx_seq_one_letter_code
_entity_poly.pdbx_strand_id
1 'polypeptide(L)'
;MTKEIGRFLGSFIGAVREVDSGPYGDCLGKYLRVRVAIEVDKPLRRFLRADVLGDGEETVMPIQYERLPDFYFRCGILGHTVRGCSEMDKSGTEADHNLPYGS
;
A
#
# COMPACT_ATOMS: atom_id res chain seq x y z
N MET A 1 -14.42 10.67 -7.55
CA MET A 1 -13.73 9.59 -8.29
C MET A 1 -14.73 8.46 -8.52
N THR A 2 -14.65 7.77 -9.66
CA THR A 2 -15.58 6.67 -9.95
C THR A 2 -14.99 5.32 -9.53
N LYS A 3 -15.87 4.31 -9.46
CA LYS A 3 -15.50 2.92 -9.19
C LYS A 3 -14.45 2.38 -10.17
N GLU A 4 -14.49 2.79 -11.43
CA GLU A 4 -13.56 2.38 -12.48
C GLU A 4 -12.16 2.90 -12.19
N ILE A 5 -12.03 4.17 -11.81
CA ILE A 5 -10.74 4.74 -11.39
C ILE A 5 -10.22 4.00 -10.15
N GLY A 6 -11.11 3.66 -9.21
CA GLY A 6 -10.76 2.84 -8.05
C GLY A 6 -10.19 1.47 -8.42
N ARG A 7 -10.81 0.77 -9.37
CA ARG A 7 -10.29 -0.51 -9.88
C ARG A 7 -8.96 -0.35 -10.61
N PHE A 8 -8.85 0.67 -11.46
CA PHE A 8 -7.63 0.96 -12.20
C PHE A 8 -6.44 1.20 -11.27
N LEU A 9 -6.60 2.13 -10.30
CA LEU A 9 -5.55 2.45 -9.34
C LEU A 9 -5.22 1.26 -8.43
N GLY A 10 -6.23 0.52 -7.98
CA GLY A 10 -6.04 -0.68 -7.17
C GLY A 10 -5.28 -1.80 -7.89
N SER A 11 -5.43 -1.91 -9.22
CA SER A 11 -4.76 -2.94 -10.03
C SER A 11 -3.24 -2.84 -10.01
N PHE A 12 -2.69 -1.63 -9.80
CA PHE A 12 -1.25 -1.45 -9.63
C PHE A 12 -0.71 -2.05 -8.34
N ILE A 13 -1.55 -2.21 -7.32
CA ILE A 13 -1.17 -2.76 -6.01
C ILE A 13 -1.34 -4.28 -6.02
N GLY A 14 -2.42 -4.79 -6.60
CA GLY A 14 -2.70 -6.21 -6.69
C GLY A 14 -4.09 -6.50 -7.25
N ALA A 15 -4.54 -7.75 -7.14
CA ALA A 15 -5.83 -8.15 -7.69
C ALA A 15 -6.99 -7.52 -6.90
N VAL A 16 -7.73 -6.61 -7.53
CA VAL A 16 -8.86 -5.90 -6.90
C VAL A 16 -10.02 -6.85 -6.64
N ARG A 17 -10.44 -6.90 -5.38
CA ARG A 17 -11.60 -7.69 -4.93
C ARG A 17 -12.85 -6.82 -4.82
N GLU A 18 -12.68 -5.60 -4.34
CA GLU A 18 -13.79 -4.71 -4.03
C GLU A 18 -13.34 -3.25 -4.11
N VAL A 19 -14.23 -2.37 -4.53
CA VAL A 19 -14.05 -0.91 -4.46
C VAL A 19 -15.24 -0.38 -3.69
N ASP A 20 -14.95 0.36 -2.61
CA ASP A 20 -15.98 1.05 -1.84
C ASP A 20 -16.55 2.17 -2.70
N SER A 21 -17.81 2.04 -3.07
CA SER A 21 -18.52 2.98 -3.94
C SER A 21 -19.94 3.16 -3.40
N GLY A 22 -20.41 4.40 -3.37
CA GLY A 22 -21.78 4.73 -3.04
C GLY A 22 -22.78 4.13 -4.04
N PRO A 23 -24.09 4.31 -3.80
CA PRO A 23 -25.15 3.71 -4.60
C PRO A 23 -25.11 4.08 -6.09
N TYR A 24 -24.48 5.22 -6.42
CA TYR A 24 -24.33 5.72 -7.79
C TYR A 24 -22.97 5.36 -8.43
N GLY A 25 -22.13 4.54 -7.77
CA GLY A 25 -20.80 4.19 -8.27
C GLY A 25 -19.71 5.22 -7.95
N ASP A 26 -20.05 6.29 -7.24
CA ASP A 26 -19.11 7.32 -6.80
C ASP A 26 -18.37 6.91 -5.53
N CYS A 27 -17.06 7.08 -5.54
CA CYS A 27 -16.22 6.99 -4.35
C CYS A 27 -16.23 8.36 -3.66
N LEU A 28 -17.06 8.49 -2.62
CA LEU A 28 -17.23 9.72 -1.83
C LEU A 28 -16.34 9.70 -0.59
N GLY A 29 -15.68 10.83 -0.31
CA GLY A 29 -14.87 11.03 0.89
C GLY A 29 -13.44 11.44 0.61
N LYS A 30 -12.63 11.52 1.67
CA LYS A 30 -11.21 11.91 1.60
C LYS A 30 -10.30 10.81 1.05
N TYR A 31 -10.77 9.56 1.04
CA TYR A 31 -9.99 8.39 0.66
C TYR A 31 -10.72 7.56 -0.37
N LEU A 32 -9.97 7.02 -1.32
CA LEU A 32 -10.42 5.94 -2.19
C LEU A 32 -10.12 4.61 -1.50
N ARG A 33 -11.15 3.87 -1.10
CA ARG A 33 -11.01 2.58 -0.42
C ARG A 33 -11.14 1.43 -1.42
N VAL A 34 -10.08 0.65 -1.53
CA VAL A 34 -10.02 -0.52 -2.43
C VAL A 34 -9.52 -1.71 -1.66
N ARG A 35 -10.24 -2.82 -1.75
CA ARG A 35 -9.80 -4.11 -1.23
C ARG A 35 -9.03 -4.85 -2.32
N VAL A 36 -7.74 -5.07 -2.09
CA VAL A 36 -6.83 -5.76 -3.01
C VAL A 36 -6.27 -7.02 -2.37
N ALA A 37 -6.01 -8.04 -3.18
CA ALA A 37 -5.17 -9.16 -2.79
C ALA A 37 -3.71 -8.77 -2.97
N ILE A 38 -2.91 -8.91 -1.91
CA ILE A 38 -1.48 -8.61 -1.89
C ILE A 38 -0.69 -9.89 -1.62
N GLU A 39 0.52 -9.94 -2.16
CA GLU A 39 1.49 -10.99 -1.88
C GLU A 39 2.14 -10.73 -0.51
N VAL A 40 2.05 -11.69 0.40
CA VAL A 40 2.44 -11.53 1.81
C VAL A 40 3.94 -11.60 2.03
N ASP A 41 4.66 -12.22 1.10
CA ASP A 41 6.11 -12.39 1.07
C ASP A 41 6.83 -11.18 0.47
N LYS A 42 6.09 -10.20 -0.05
CA LYS A 42 6.65 -8.95 -0.58
C LYS A 42 6.41 -7.78 0.36
N PRO A 43 7.32 -6.79 0.39
CA PRO A 43 7.11 -5.55 1.12
C PRO A 43 5.85 -4.83 0.65
N LEU A 44 5.11 -4.25 1.59
CA LEU A 44 3.97 -3.39 1.31
C LEU A 44 4.37 -2.19 0.45
N ARG A 45 3.47 -1.73 -0.42
CA ARG A 45 3.72 -0.56 -1.26
C ARG A 45 3.26 0.71 -0.54
N ARG A 46 4.13 1.71 -0.44
CA ARG A 46 3.86 2.95 0.34
C ARG A 46 3.22 4.07 -0.48
N PHE A 47 3.55 4.14 -1.76
CA PHE A 47 3.09 5.18 -2.67
C PHE A 47 2.69 4.55 -4.00
N LEU A 48 1.64 5.11 -4.60
CA LEU A 48 1.26 4.86 -5.98
C LEU A 48 1.60 6.10 -6.80
N ARG A 49 2.31 5.91 -7.92
CA ARG A 49 2.58 6.98 -8.89
C ARG A 49 1.79 6.66 -10.14
N ALA A 50 0.94 7.58 -10.57
CA ALA A 50 0.16 7.44 -11.78
C ALA A 50 -0.16 8.82 -12.37
N ASP A 51 -0.11 8.92 -13.68
CA ASP A 51 -0.77 9.99 -14.41
C ASP A 51 -2.26 9.66 -14.48
N VAL A 52 -3.05 10.33 -13.64
CA VAL A 52 -4.49 10.07 -13.50
C VAL A 52 -5.29 10.83 -14.58
N LEU A 53 -4.76 11.94 -15.08
CA LEU A 53 -5.45 12.83 -16.03
C LEU A 53 -5.05 12.57 -17.48
N GLY A 54 -3.94 11.86 -17.72
CA GLY A 54 -3.38 11.60 -19.05
C GLY A 54 -2.65 12.79 -19.65
N ASP A 55 -2.23 13.76 -18.83
CA ASP A 55 -1.56 14.99 -19.25
C ASP A 55 -0.03 14.92 -19.14
N GLY A 56 0.49 13.77 -18.72
CA GLY A 56 1.92 13.53 -18.49
C GLY A 56 2.39 13.92 -17.09
N GLU A 57 1.52 14.48 -16.22
CA GLU A 57 1.86 14.81 -14.85
C GLU A 57 1.55 13.64 -13.90
N GLU A 58 2.61 13.07 -13.31
CA GLU A 58 2.44 12.00 -12.33
C GLU A 58 1.95 12.55 -10.98
N THR A 59 0.85 11.98 -10.50
CA THR A 59 0.38 12.20 -9.13
C THR A 59 0.95 11.11 -8.21
N VAL A 60 1.57 11.52 -7.11
CA VAL A 60 2.00 10.62 -6.03
C VAL A 60 0.91 10.50 -4.98
N MET A 61 0.36 9.30 -4.80
CA MET A 61 -0.70 9.00 -3.85
C MET A 61 -0.14 8.14 -2.71
N PRO A 62 -0.18 8.61 -1.44
CA PRO A 62 0.18 7.77 -0.30
C PRO A 62 -0.85 6.66 -0.10
N ILE A 63 -0.37 5.44 0.18
CA ILE A 63 -1.20 4.29 0.46
C ILE A 63 -1.32 4.13 1.97
N GLN A 64 -2.56 3.99 2.46
CA GLN A 64 -2.84 3.62 3.84
C GLN A 64 -3.50 2.24 3.84
N TYR A 65 -2.92 1.32 4.60
CA TYR A 65 -3.45 -0.01 4.77
C TYR A 65 -4.30 -0.08 6.03
N GLU A 66 -5.49 -0.66 5.93
CA GLU A 66 -6.37 -0.93 7.06
C GLU A 66 -6.42 -2.45 7.31
N ARG A 67 -6.49 -2.86 8.58
CA ARG A 67 -6.72 -4.26 8.99
C ARG A 67 -5.63 -5.24 8.53
N LEU A 68 -4.38 -4.80 8.47
CA LEU A 68 -3.24 -5.67 8.22
C LEU A 68 -2.92 -6.54 9.45
N PRO A 69 -2.53 -7.81 9.26
CA PRO A 69 -1.79 -8.57 10.26
C PRO A 69 -0.48 -7.88 10.66
N ASP A 70 0.13 -8.35 11.75
CA ASP A 70 1.44 -7.88 12.19
C ASP A 70 2.47 -7.97 11.05
N PHE A 71 3.21 -6.87 10.85
CA PHE A 71 4.30 -6.78 9.89
C PHE A 71 5.49 -6.07 10.53
N TYR A 72 6.69 -6.32 10.01
CA TYR A 72 7.88 -5.68 10.53
C TYR A 72 8.15 -4.35 9.81
N PHE A 73 8.09 -3.25 10.54
CA PHE A 73 8.20 -1.87 10.04
C PHE A 73 9.51 -1.53 9.31
N ARG A 74 10.57 -2.33 9.46
CA ARG A 74 11.84 -2.12 8.74
C ARG A 74 11.79 -2.68 7.32
N CYS A 75 11.23 -3.87 7.14
CA CYS A 75 11.20 -4.55 5.83
C CYS A 75 9.83 -4.50 5.13
N GLY A 76 8.75 -4.17 5.85
CA GLY A 76 7.40 -4.05 5.31
C GLY A 76 6.74 -5.37 4.93
N ILE A 77 7.32 -6.52 5.30
CA ILE A 77 6.80 -7.86 4.98
C ILE A 77 5.87 -8.33 6.12
N LEU A 78 4.75 -8.95 5.75
CA LEU A 78 3.74 -9.45 6.69
C LEU A 78 4.17 -10.76 7.36
N GLY A 79 3.65 -11.01 8.57
CA GLY A 79 3.65 -12.35 9.17
C GLY A 79 4.94 -12.76 9.90
N HIS A 80 5.87 -11.83 10.15
CA HIS A 80 7.03 -12.10 10.99
C HIS A 80 7.35 -10.90 11.90
N THR A 81 7.98 -11.22 13.03
CA THR A 81 8.51 -10.22 13.98
C THR A 81 9.98 -9.97 13.69
N VAL A 82 10.58 -8.98 14.38
CA VAL A 82 12.02 -8.62 14.31
C VAL A 82 12.93 -9.86 14.27
N ARG A 83 12.65 -10.88 15.08
CA ARG A 83 13.48 -12.08 15.22
C ARG A 83 13.43 -13.04 14.03
N GLY A 84 12.45 -12.89 13.14
CA GLY A 84 12.29 -13.71 11.93
C GLY A 84 12.63 -12.97 10.63
N CYS A 85 13.16 -11.74 10.71
CA CYS A 85 13.47 -10.94 9.53
C CYS A 85 14.87 -11.27 8.99
N SER A 86 14.96 -11.87 7.80
CA SER A 86 16.21 -12.17 7.09
C SER A 86 16.97 -10.93 6.60
N GLU A 87 16.32 -9.77 6.54
CA GLU A 87 16.98 -8.52 6.15
C GLU A 87 17.81 -7.90 7.30
N MET A 88 17.74 -8.47 8.51
CA MET A 88 18.56 -8.06 9.65
C MET A 88 20.05 -8.32 9.43
N ASP A 89 20.41 -9.31 8.61
CA ASP A 89 21.80 -9.75 8.41
C ASP A 89 22.62 -8.83 7.49
N LYS A 90 22.01 -7.81 6.87
CA LYS A 90 22.69 -6.91 5.91
C LYS A 90 23.04 -5.54 6.46
N SER A 91 22.48 -5.14 7.60
CA SER A 91 22.80 -3.86 8.26
C SER A 91 23.34 -4.13 9.65
N GLY A 92 24.67 -4.20 9.77
CA GLY A 92 25.33 -4.14 11.07
C GLY A 92 24.80 -2.95 11.87
N THR A 93 24.46 -3.22 13.12
CA THR A 93 24.29 -2.30 14.25
C THR A 93 24.08 -0.83 13.89
N GLU A 94 22.84 -0.38 13.88
CA GLU A 94 22.40 0.90 14.48
C GLU A 94 20.86 0.99 14.38
N ALA A 95 20.24 1.48 15.45
CA ALA A 95 18.81 1.77 15.49
C ALA A 95 18.56 3.00 14.61
N ASP A 96 18.55 2.80 13.29
CA ASP A 96 18.19 3.84 12.35
C ASP A 96 16.71 4.18 12.55
N HIS A 97 16.46 5.39 13.05
CA HIS A 97 15.12 5.94 13.29
C HIS A 97 14.35 6.21 11.98
N ASN A 98 14.96 5.96 10.81
CA ASN A 98 14.32 6.10 9.50
C ASN A 98 13.61 4.81 9.06
N LEU A 99 12.65 4.36 9.85
CA LEU A 99 11.87 3.17 9.51
C LEU A 99 10.89 3.48 8.37
N PRO A 100 10.99 2.79 7.22
CA PRO A 100 10.25 3.16 6.02
C PRO A 100 8.74 3.01 6.14
N TYR A 101 8.24 2.20 7.09
CA TYR A 101 6.81 1.90 7.26
C TYR A 101 6.20 2.41 8.57
N GLY A 102 6.93 3.20 9.37
CA GLY A 102 6.42 3.80 10.61
C GLY A 102 7.42 3.76 11.76
N SER A 103 7.21 4.63 12.75
CA SER A 103 7.96 4.76 14.00
C SER A 103 7.15 4.28 15.19
#